data_AF-A0A7C2LIJ2-F1
#
_entry.id   AF-A0A7C2LIJ2-F1
#
_cell.length_a   1.000
_cell.length_b   1.000
_cell.length_c   1.000
_cell.angle_alpha   90.00
_cell.angle_beta   90.00
_cell.angle_gamma   90.00
#
_symmetry.space_group_name_H-M   'P 1'
#
loop_
_entity.id
_entity.type
_entity.pdbx_description
1 polymer ?
#
loop_
_entity_poly.entity_id
_entity_poly.type
_entity_poly.pdbx_seq_one_letter_code
_entity_poly.pdbx_strand_id
1 'polypeptide(L)'
;MGRISKSQTWEEVSTMRVRSLWVTVLALFTLVGFASAGTITPALYADTAPNVYGSPLWGPWWTAAKADAAAGTFVNMRSGAHPGTNYYEPKEMIVYSTGDLGKRLHWIYWVPGKTIAQLQSCNFQVNWMVDWEGVDYVYDWEANDLVKAVLVGGIPTNGWIQPGSWIEYDKDGDNNPDGVIGTFGFAWWAYDDLAAPLSTDGNPYNEVNQADVDALAALVLRYQTHAIGYIRWKCEGDSDWNYKILQLNVVPEPGTMLLWLSGFAAPAMVLLRRRK
;
A
#
# COMPACT_ATOMS: atom_id res chain seq x y z
N MET A 1 63.43 44.22 33.52
CA MET A 1 63.12 43.51 32.27
C MET A 1 61.82 44.07 31.72
N GLY A 2 61.69 44.88 30.68
CA GLY A 2 62.55 45.62 29.76
C GLY A 2 61.53 46.31 28.82
N ARG A 3 61.51 47.64 28.82
CA ARG A 3 60.42 48.54 28.36
C ARG A 3 60.42 48.75 26.83
N ILE A 4 59.26 49.16 26.33
CA ILE A 4 58.96 49.77 25.02
C ILE A 4 59.96 50.88 24.63
N SER A 5 60.34 51.00 23.34
CA SER A 5 60.43 52.30 22.62
C SER A 5 60.84 52.18 21.13
N LYS A 6 59.96 52.75 20.28
CA LYS A 6 60.11 53.37 18.95
C LYS A 6 61.51 53.51 18.31
N SER A 7 61.60 53.28 17.00
CA SER A 7 61.87 54.34 16.00
C SER A 7 61.65 53.85 14.56
N GLN A 8 60.94 54.66 13.77
CA GLN A 8 60.85 54.60 12.32
C GLN A 8 62.08 55.28 11.72
N THR A 9 62.60 54.77 10.60
CA THR A 9 63.20 55.60 9.56
C THR A 9 62.74 55.11 8.19
N TRP A 10 62.30 56.09 7.40
CA TRP A 10 61.87 56.01 6.01
C TRP A 10 63.07 56.27 5.11
N GLU A 11 63.17 55.56 3.98
CA GLU A 11 63.76 56.02 2.70
C GLU A 11 63.48 54.92 1.66
N GLU A 12 62.54 55.17 0.73
CA GLU A 12 62.79 55.41 -0.70
C GLU A 12 63.00 54.11 -1.51
N VAL A 13 62.52 53.85 -2.73
CA VAL A 13 61.78 54.58 -3.78
C VAL A 13 61.35 53.53 -4.83
N SER A 14 60.20 53.74 -5.46
CA SER A 14 59.77 53.20 -6.76
C SER A 14 59.64 51.69 -6.98
N THR A 15 58.42 51.23 -7.27
CA THR A 15 58.02 50.88 -8.66
C THR A 15 56.60 50.31 -8.66
N MET A 16 55.70 50.98 -9.37
CA MET A 16 54.42 50.39 -9.78
C MET A 16 54.69 49.17 -10.66
N ARG A 17 54.17 48.00 -10.27
CA ARG A 17 53.74 46.97 -11.22
C ARG A 17 52.45 46.32 -10.74
N VAL A 18 51.36 46.75 -11.35
CA VAL A 18 50.07 46.07 -11.38
C VAL A 18 50.28 44.66 -11.92
N ARG A 19 49.97 43.64 -11.11
CA ARG A 19 49.66 42.28 -11.57
C ARG A 19 48.53 41.74 -10.70
N SER A 20 47.31 42.06 -11.11
CA SER A 20 46.13 41.26 -10.84
C SER A 20 46.37 39.84 -11.37
N LEU A 21 45.98 38.79 -10.64
CA LEU A 21 45.19 37.67 -11.17
C LEU A 21 44.94 36.55 -10.13
N TRP A 22 43.65 36.37 -9.83
CA TRP A 22 42.91 35.17 -9.42
C TRP A 22 43.39 34.33 -8.23
N VAL A 23 42.74 34.55 -7.07
CA VAL A 23 42.48 33.47 -6.10
C VAL A 23 41.15 32.83 -6.50
N THR A 24 41.21 31.63 -7.08
CA THR A 24 40.02 30.83 -7.38
C THR A 24 39.51 30.23 -6.08
N VAL A 25 38.57 30.91 -5.41
CA VAL A 25 37.75 30.29 -4.36
C VAL A 25 36.68 29.48 -5.09
N LEU A 26 36.91 28.17 -5.21
CA LEU A 26 35.90 27.22 -5.65
C LEU A 26 34.88 27.07 -4.50
N ALA A 27 33.87 27.93 -4.48
CA ALA A 27 32.68 27.72 -3.66
C ALA A 27 31.91 26.54 -4.26
N LEU A 28 32.19 25.34 -3.75
CA LEU A 28 31.33 24.18 -3.97
C LEU A 28 30.00 24.49 -3.27
N PHE A 29 29.06 25.10 -3.99
CA PHE A 29 27.67 25.14 -3.59
C PHE A 29 27.14 23.71 -3.71
N THR A 30 27.22 22.94 -2.61
CA THR A 30 26.29 21.84 -2.41
C THR A 30 24.90 22.46 -2.37
N LEU A 31 24.17 22.37 -3.48
CA LEU A 31 22.72 22.42 -3.47
C LEU A 31 22.26 21.24 -2.63
N VAL A 32 22.23 21.42 -1.31
CA VAL A 32 21.34 20.65 -0.46
C VAL A 32 19.96 21.14 -0.88
N GLY A 33 19.34 20.41 -1.81
CA GLY A 33 17.93 20.56 -2.08
C GLY A 33 17.24 20.35 -0.75
N PHE A 34 16.79 21.44 -0.13
CA PHE A 34 15.83 21.34 0.96
C PHE A 34 14.63 20.64 0.33
N ALA A 35 14.49 19.34 0.60
CA ALA A 35 13.26 18.63 0.35
C ALA A 35 12.19 19.41 1.10
N SER A 36 11.48 20.27 0.37
CA SER A 36 10.30 20.94 0.85
C SER A 36 9.46 19.88 1.57
N ALA A 37 9.06 20.17 2.81
CA ALA A 37 8.07 19.39 3.53
C ALA A 37 6.71 19.55 2.83
N GLY A 38 6.62 19.10 1.57
CA GLY A 38 5.40 19.10 0.80
C GLY A 38 4.38 18.21 1.49
N THR A 39 3.11 18.49 1.29
CA THR A 39 2.02 17.70 1.85
C THR A 39 2.15 16.23 1.43
N ILE A 40 2.01 15.32 2.39
CA ILE A 40 1.92 13.88 2.11
C ILE A 40 0.63 13.63 1.32
N THR A 41 0.75 13.10 0.11
CA THR A 41 -0.36 12.85 -0.82
C THR A 41 -0.33 11.41 -1.34
N PRO A 42 -0.67 10.42 -0.50
CA PRO A 42 -0.55 9.03 -0.87
C PRO A 42 -1.65 8.64 -1.86
N ALA A 43 -1.28 7.82 -2.85
CA ALA A 43 -2.21 7.05 -3.65
C ALA A 43 -2.38 5.66 -3.02
N LEU A 44 -3.58 5.09 -3.11
CA LEU A 44 -3.90 3.76 -2.61
C LEU A 44 -4.65 2.99 -3.70
N TYR A 45 -4.10 1.84 -4.05
CA TYR A 45 -4.59 0.91 -5.05
C TYR A 45 -4.82 -0.46 -4.43
N ALA A 46 -5.51 -1.35 -5.14
CA ALA A 46 -5.67 -2.72 -4.70
C ALA A 46 -5.61 -3.70 -5.87
N ASP A 47 -5.15 -4.92 -5.59
CA ASP A 47 -5.05 -6.00 -6.56
C ASP A 47 -5.09 -7.37 -5.86
N THR A 48 -5.25 -8.43 -6.64
CA THR A 48 -5.11 -9.81 -6.17
C THR A 48 -3.69 -10.28 -6.45
N ALA A 49 -2.87 -10.39 -5.41
CA ALA A 49 -1.48 -10.79 -5.56
C ALA A 49 -1.35 -12.32 -5.50
N PRO A 50 -0.37 -12.91 -6.21
CA PRO A 50 0.12 -14.25 -5.89
C PRO A 50 0.56 -14.34 -4.41
N ASN A 51 0.64 -15.54 -3.85
CA ASN A 51 1.12 -15.66 -2.47
C ASN A 51 2.60 -15.22 -2.33
N VAL A 52 2.89 -14.27 -1.43
CA VAL A 52 4.26 -13.79 -1.17
C VAL A 52 5.19 -14.89 -0.68
N TYR A 53 4.64 -15.90 -0.01
CA TYR A 53 5.40 -17.02 0.53
C TYR A 53 5.44 -18.15 -0.48
N GLY A 54 6.52 -18.22 -1.25
CA GLY A 54 6.83 -19.36 -2.12
C GLY A 54 6.34 -19.26 -3.57
N SER A 55 5.42 -18.34 -3.91
CA SER A 55 4.97 -18.22 -5.29
C SER A 55 6.05 -17.58 -6.17
N PRO A 56 6.48 -18.22 -7.28
CA PRO A 56 7.43 -17.63 -8.21
C PRO A 56 6.85 -16.41 -8.95
N LEU A 57 5.53 -16.25 -8.92
CA LEU A 57 4.82 -15.16 -9.59
C LEU A 57 4.79 -13.87 -8.76
N TRP A 58 5.12 -13.92 -7.45
CA TRP A 58 5.12 -12.74 -6.58
C TRP A 58 6.09 -11.65 -7.08
N GLY A 59 7.34 -12.02 -7.36
CA GLY A 59 8.37 -11.07 -7.78
C GLY A 59 8.00 -10.31 -9.06
N PRO A 60 7.64 -11.00 -10.16
CA PRO A 60 7.14 -10.36 -11.38
C PRO A 60 5.91 -9.49 -11.14
N TRP A 61 4.93 -9.97 -10.38
CA TRP A 61 3.73 -9.19 -10.04
C TRP A 61 4.09 -7.90 -9.30
N TRP A 62 4.91 -7.99 -8.26
CA TRP A 62 5.28 -6.86 -7.43
C TRP A 62 6.11 -5.82 -8.19
N THR A 63 7.02 -6.26 -9.06
CA THR A 63 7.75 -5.35 -9.96
C THR A 63 6.82 -4.55 -10.85
N ALA A 64 5.86 -5.21 -11.50
CA ALA A 64 4.89 -4.53 -12.36
C ALA A 64 3.96 -3.62 -11.54
N ALA A 65 3.53 -4.06 -10.35
CA ALA A 65 2.67 -3.29 -9.46
C ALA A 65 3.34 -1.98 -9.03
N LYS A 66 4.64 -2.03 -8.71
CA LYS A 66 5.40 -0.83 -8.35
C LYS A 66 5.50 0.17 -9.50
N ALA A 67 5.86 -0.32 -10.69
CA ALA A 67 5.99 0.51 -11.87
C ALA A 67 4.67 1.23 -12.20
N ASP A 68 3.56 0.48 -12.22
CA ASP A 68 2.24 1.04 -12.55
C ASP A 68 1.75 2.05 -11.50
N ALA A 69 1.97 1.77 -10.21
CA ALA A 69 1.57 2.66 -9.13
C ALA A 69 2.39 3.97 -9.14
N ALA A 70 3.70 3.89 -9.33
CA ALA A 70 4.57 5.06 -9.40
C ALA A 70 4.33 5.91 -10.66
N ALA A 71 3.95 5.28 -11.77
CA ALA A 71 3.57 5.95 -13.02
C ALA A 71 2.15 6.54 -12.98
N GLY A 72 1.33 6.21 -11.96
CA GLY A 72 -0.06 6.61 -11.90
C GLY A 72 -0.97 5.90 -12.91
N THR A 73 -0.53 4.75 -13.45
CA THR A 73 -1.24 3.95 -14.45
C THR A 73 -1.84 2.67 -13.87
N PHE A 74 -1.75 2.47 -12.56
CA PHE A 74 -2.27 1.29 -11.89
C PHE A 74 -3.77 1.13 -12.09
N VAL A 75 -4.17 -0.06 -12.54
CA VAL A 75 -5.57 -0.48 -12.67
C VAL A 75 -5.92 -1.36 -11.47
N ASN A 76 -6.89 -0.95 -10.65
CA ASN A 76 -7.34 -1.76 -9.52
C ASN A 76 -7.80 -3.14 -10.00
N MET A 77 -7.50 -4.17 -9.22
CA MET A 77 -7.87 -5.56 -9.48
C MET A 77 -7.37 -6.09 -10.84
N ARG A 78 -6.28 -5.51 -11.39
CA ARG A 78 -5.72 -5.89 -12.70
C ARG A 78 -5.39 -7.38 -12.85
N SER A 79 -5.00 -8.03 -11.75
CA SER A 79 -4.61 -9.45 -11.71
C SER A 79 -5.78 -10.35 -11.27
N GLY A 80 -6.94 -9.73 -11.00
CA GLY A 80 -8.13 -10.39 -10.53
C GLY A 80 -9.14 -10.71 -11.63
N ALA A 81 -10.27 -11.28 -11.24
CA ALA A 81 -11.37 -11.64 -12.14
C ALA A 81 -12.13 -10.42 -12.68
N HIS A 82 -12.07 -9.28 -11.97
CA HIS A 82 -12.79 -8.05 -12.32
C HIS A 82 -11.86 -6.82 -12.45
N PRO A 83 -10.94 -6.79 -13.44
CA PRO A 83 -10.03 -5.66 -13.63
C PRO A 83 -10.74 -4.31 -13.81
N GLY A 84 -10.18 -3.27 -13.20
CA GLY A 84 -10.71 -1.91 -13.23
C GLY A 84 -11.88 -1.65 -12.27
N THR A 85 -12.24 -2.64 -11.46
CA THR A 85 -13.30 -2.53 -10.46
C THR A 85 -12.73 -2.63 -9.04
N ASN A 86 -13.62 -2.60 -8.03
CA ASN A 86 -13.29 -2.91 -6.64
C ASN A 86 -13.97 -4.22 -6.21
N TYR A 87 -14.19 -5.16 -7.14
CA TYR A 87 -14.79 -6.46 -6.86
C TYR A 87 -13.75 -7.58 -6.91
N TYR A 88 -13.90 -8.58 -6.05
CA TYR A 88 -13.09 -9.80 -6.05
C TYR A 88 -13.95 -11.05 -5.88
N GLU A 89 -13.46 -12.14 -6.47
CA GLU A 89 -14.02 -13.48 -6.25
C GLU A 89 -13.44 -14.08 -4.96
N PRO A 90 -14.19 -14.91 -4.22
CA PRO A 90 -13.73 -15.52 -2.97
C PRO A 90 -12.38 -16.24 -3.04
N LYS A 91 -12.07 -16.90 -4.16
CA LYS A 91 -10.80 -17.62 -4.36
C LYS A 91 -9.58 -16.68 -4.45
N GLU A 92 -9.79 -15.40 -4.69
CA GLU A 92 -8.72 -14.42 -4.90
C GLU A 92 -8.10 -13.91 -3.59
N MET A 93 -8.64 -14.36 -2.47
CA MET A 93 -8.19 -14.05 -1.12
C MET A 93 -7.89 -15.29 -0.28
N ILE A 94 -7.69 -16.44 -0.92
CA ILE A 94 -7.40 -17.71 -0.27
C ILE A 94 -6.00 -18.17 -0.65
N VAL A 95 -5.18 -18.48 0.36
CA VAL A 95 -3.85 -19.09 0.22
C VAL A 95 -3.83 -20.49 0.84
N TYR A 96 -2.90 -21.32 0.37
CA TYR A 96 -2.68 -22.69 0.85
C TYR A 96 -1.24 -23.12 0.53
N SER A 97 -0.79 -24.24 1.09
CA SER A 97 0.63 -24.66 1.00
C SER A 97 0.94 -25.61 -0.16
N THR A 98 -0.07 -25.97 -0.97
CA THR A 98 0.05 -26.89 -2.10
C THR A 98 -0.15 -26.17 -3.45
N GLY A 99 0.26 -26.81 -4.54
CA GLY A 99 -0.01 -26.30 -5.89
C GLY A 99 0.55 -24.90 -6.18
N ASP A 100 -0.32 -24.00 -6.66
CA ASP A 100 0.00 -22.62 -7.03
C ASP A 100 0.00 -21.62 -5.86
N LEU A 101 -0.30 -22.11 -4.64
CA LEU A 101 -0.29 -21.39 -3.37
C LEU A 101 -1.37 -20.31 -3.20
N GLY A 102 -2.31 -20.21 -4.15
CA GLY A 102 -3.43 -19.30 -4.10
C GLY A 102 -3.05 -17.81 -4.25
N LYS A 103 -3.99 -16.94 -3.84
CA LYS A 103 -3.92 -15.49 -4.00
C LYS A 103 -4.31 -14.76 -2.71
N ARG A 104 -3.94 -13.49 -2.64
CA ARG A 104 -4.20 -12.61 -1.49
C ARG A 104 -4.71 -11.27 -1.98
N LEU A 105 -5.61 -10.64 -1.23
CA LEU A 105 -5.92 -9.23 -1.45
C LEU A 105 -4.74 -8.40 -0.98
N HIS A 106 -4.26 -7.51 -1.83
CA HIS A 106 -3.19 -6.59 -1.51
C HIS A 106 -3.61 -5.17 -1.80
N TRP A 107 -3.31 -4.28 -0.86
CA TRP A 107 -3.32 -2.85 -1.05
C TRP A 107 -1.91 -2.37 -1.32
N ILE A 108 -1.77 -1.49 -2.31
CA ILE A 108 -0.50 -0.92 -2.75
C ILE A 108 -0.60 0.57 -2.54
N TYR A 109 0.37 1.16 -1.86
CA TYR A 109 0.42 2.61 -1.67
C TYR A 109 1.67 3.21 -2.27
N TRP A 110 1.50 4.37 -2.88
CA TRP A 110 2.57 5.19 -3.45
C TRP A 110 2.55 6.57 -2.83
N VAL A 111 3.67 7.02 -2.29
CA VAL A 111 3.83 8.35 -1.68
C VAL A 111 4.94 9.11 -2.41
N PRO A 112 4.60 9.94 -3.39
CA PRO A 112 5.59 10.62 -4.23
C PRO A 112 6.38 11.67 -3.45
N GLY A 113 7.66 11.81 -3.78
CA GLY A 113 8.58 12.82 -3.25
C GLY A 113 8.88 12.67 -1.76
N LYS A 114 8.64 11.48 -1.18
CA LYS A 114 8.87 11.18 0.23
C LYS A 114 9.94 10.12 0.44
N THR A 115 10.61 10.22 1.58
CA THR A 115 11.50 9.20 2.12
C THR A 115 10.78 8.42 3.23
N ILE A 116 11.27 7.21 3.54
CA ILE A 116 10.72 6.41 4.64
C ILE A 116 10.86 7.18 5.95
N ALA A 117 11.99 7.85 6.18
CA ALA A 117 12.25 8.64 7.38
C ALA A 117 11.21 9.77 7.55
N GLN A 118 10.83 10.45 6.47
CA GLN A 118 9.76 11.46 6.51
C GLN A 118 8.41 10.85 6.88
N LEU A 119 8.05 9.70 6.30
CA LEU A 119 6.79 9.03 6.64
C LEU A 119 6.76 8.55 8.10
N GLN A 120 7.88 8.05 8.60
CA GLN A 120 8.02 7.67 10.01
C GLN A 120 7.85 8.89 10.94
N SER A 121 8.43 10.04 10.60
CA SER A 121 8.22 11.29 11.36
C SER A 121 6.77 11.78 11.34
N CYS A 122 5.99 11.37 10.33
CA CYS A 122 4.57 11.66 10.20
C CYS A 122 3.65 10.51 10.68
N ASN A 123 4.15 9.60 11.52
CA ASN A 123 3.38 8.48 12.07
C ASN A 123 2.59 7.70 11.00
N PHE A 124 3.16 7.51 9.82
CA PHE A 124 2.47 6.83 8.72
C PHE A 124 2.21 5.37 9.10
N GLN A 125 0.94 4.95 8.98
CA GLN A 125 0.47 3.64 9.42
C GLN A 125 -0.49 3.05 8.39
N VAL A 126 -0.56 1.73 8.39
CA VAL A 126 -1.50 0.93 7.58
C VAL A 126 -2.35 0.04 8.46
N ASN A 127 -3.51 -0.34 7.93
CA ASN A 127 -4.41 -1.31 8.54
C ASN A 127 -5.26 -1.95 7.45
N TRP A 128 -5.80 -3.13 7.71
CA TRP A 128 -6.85 -3.73 6.90
C TRP A 128 -7.98 -4.22 7.80
N MET A 129 -9.18 -4.26 7.24
CA MET A 129 -10.38 -4.73 7.93
C MET A 129 -11.16 -5.63 6.98
N VAL A 130 -11.74 -6.70 7.51
CA VAL A 130 -12.64 -7.59 6.78
C VAL A 130 -13.89 -7.83 7.60
N ASP A 131 -15.04 -7.97 6.96
CA ASP A 131 -16.24 -8.41 7.67
C ASP A 131 -16.37 -9.92 7.63
N TRP A 132 -17.00 -10.45 8.68
CA TRP A 132 -17.45 -11.83 8.74
C TRP A 132 -18.76 -11.88 9.52
N GLU A 133 -19.81 -12.39 8.89
CA GLU A 133 -21.18 -12.43 9.44
C GLU A 133 -21.67 -11.05 9.92
N GLY A 134 -21.30 -9.99 9.19
CA GLY A 134 -21.68 -8.62 9.52
C GLY A 134 -20.94 -8.01 10.71
N VAL A 135 -19.85 -8.64 11.18
CA VAL A 135 -18.95 -8.10 12.20
C VAL A 135 -17.60 -7.79 11.54
N ASP A 136 -17.11 -6.58 11.75
CA ASP A 136 -15.82 -6.15 11.22
C ASP A 136 -14.67 -6.60 12.12
N TYR A 137 -13.60 -7.12 11.51
CA TYR A 137 -12.40 -7.59 12.17
C TYR A 137 -11.15 -6.91 11.62
N VAL A 138 -10.21 -6.62 12.51
CA VAL A 138 -8.84 -6.19 12.19
C VAL A 138 -7.86 -7.18 12.81
N TYR A 139 -6.60 -7.15 12.40
CA TYR A 139 -5.57 -7.98 13.01
C TYR A 139 -4.99 -7.34 14.27
N ASP A 140 -4.94 -8.10 15.35
CA ASP A 140 -4.14 -7.77 16.53
C ASP A 140 -2.77 -8.44 16.39
N TRP A 141 -1.76 -7.61 16.18
CA TRP A 141 -0.37 -8.05 15.99
C TRP A 141 0.31 -8.51 17.29
N GLU A 142 -0.24 -8.15 18.45
CA GLU A 142 0.24 -8.64 19.74
C GLU A 142 -0.34 -10.02 20.04
N ALA A 143 -1.64 -10.20 19.79
CA ALA A 143 -2.33 -11.49 19.95
C ALA A 143 -2.06 -12.48 18.80
N ASN A 144 -1.60 -11.99 17.65
CA ASN A 144 -1.49 -12.72 16.39
C ASN A 144 -2.82 -13.34 15.92
N ASP A 145 -3.92 -12.61 16.10
CA ASP A 145 -5.27 -13.09 15.78
C ASP A 145 -6.20 -11.97 15.29
N LEU A 146 -7.33 -12.34 14.70
CA LEU A 146 -8.41 -11.42 14.35
C LEU A 146 -9.18 -10.99 15.59
N VAL A 147 -9.34 -9.68 15.75
CA VAL A 147 -10.13 -9.07 16.81
C VAL A 147 -11.19 -8.16 16.21
N LYS A 148 -12.30 -7.99 16.93
CA LYS A 148 -13.36 -7.08 16.48
C LYS A 148 -12.82 -5.66 16.34
N ALA A 149 -13.18 -5.01 15.24
CA ALA A 149 -12.84 -3.63 14.98
C ALA A 149 -13.59 -2.70 15.95
N VAL A 150 -12.87 -1.78 16.59
CA VAL A 150 -13.47 -0.71 17.40
C VAL A 150 -13.56 0.54 16.54
N LEU A 151 -14.76 0.86 16.05
CA LEU A 151 -14.96 1.90 15.03
C LEU A 151 -15.32 3.26 15.63
N VAL A 152 -14.69 4.31 15.11
CA VAL A 152 -15.09 5.71 15.30
C VAL A 152 -15.25 6.34 13.92
N GLY A 153 -16.48 6.74 13.56
CA GLY A 153 -16.77 7.28 12.23
C GLY A 153 -16.53 6.31 11.08
N GLY A 154 -16.65 5.00 11.32
CA GLY A 154 -16.38 3.94 10.33
C GLY A 154 -14.89 3.62 10.12
N ILE A 155 -14.01 4.17 10.97
CA ILE A 155 -12.56 3.93 10.92
C ILE A 155 -12.17 3.12 12.16
N PRO A 156 -11.40 2.02 12.01
CA PRO A 156 -10.92 1.26 13.16
C PRO A 156 -9.97 2.10 14.01
N THR A 157 -10.04 1.94 15.32
CA THR A 157 -9.11 2.55 16.28
C THR A 157 -7.97 1.61 16.66
N ASN A 158 -8.17 0.29 16.50
CA ASN A 158 -7.20 -0.80 16.69
C ASN A 158 -6.68 -1.37 15.35
N GLY A 159 -5.61 -2.17 15.40
CA GLY A 159 -5.02 -2.88 14.24
C GLY A 159 -4.00 -2.10 13.40
N TRP A 160 -3.72 -0.85 13.76
CA TRP A 160 -2.78 0.01 13.04
C TRP A 160 -1.33 -0.35 13.33
N ILE A 161 -0.54 -0.48 12.27
CA ILE A 161 0.90 -0.72 12.35
C ILE A 161 1.69 0.23 11.47
N GLN A 162 2.95 0.46 11.84
CA GLN A 162 3.91 1.00 10.91
C GLN A 162 4.20 -0.06 9.84
N PRO A 163 4.23 0.28 8.54
CA PRO A 163 4.55 -0.67 7.50
C PRO A 163 5.94 -1.29 7.68
N GLY A 164 6.00 -2.62 7.58
CA GLY A 164 7.27 -3.37 7.52
C GLY A 164 7.76 -3.64 6.09
N SER A 165 6.90 -3.48 5.09
CA SER A 165 7.19 -3.74 3.68
C SER A 165 6.96 -2.50 2.81
N TRP A 166 7.97 -1.63 2.82
CA TRP A 166 8.08 -0.45 1.95
C TRP A 166 9.52 -0.23 1.50
N ILE A 167 9.70 0.47 0.40
CA ILE A 167 11.00 0.87 -0.11
C ILE A 167 10.94 2.31 -0.61
N GLU A 168 12.07 2.99 -0.57
CA GLU A 168 12.28 4.21 -1.35
C GLU A 168 12.50 3.78 -2.81
N TYR A 169 11.55 4.07 -3.67
CA TYR A 169 11.48 3.56 -5.04
C TYR A 169 11.98 4.62 -6.02
N ASP A 170 13.00 4.23 -6.77
CA ASP A 170 13.50 4.93 -7.94
C ASP A 170 12.74 4.43 -9.17
N LYS A 171 11.89 5.28 -9.75
CA LYS A 171 10.99 4.92 -10.85
C LYS A 171 11.63 5.14 -12.22
N ASP A 172 12.65 6.01 -12.32
CA ASP A 172 13.30 6.38 -13.58
C ASP A 172 14.72 5.81 -13.74
N GLY A 173 15.25 5.18 -12.70
CA GLY A 173 16.51 4.46 -12.69
C GLY A 173 17.74 5.37 -12.53
N ASP A 174 17.56 6.60 -12.04
CA ASP A 174 18.64 7.57 -11.88
C ASP A 174 19.44 7.42 -10.56
N ASN A 175 19.11 6.41 -9.74
CA ASN A 175 19.60 6.15 -8.38
C ASN A 175 19.17 7.17 -7.32
N ASN A 176 18.18 8.01 -7.60
CA ASN A 176 17.53 8.87 -6.62
C ASN A 176 16.09 8.39 -6.40
N PRO A 177 15.68 8.13 -5.14
CA PRO A 177 14.30 7.72 -4.91
C PRO A 177 13.28 8.82 -5.25
N ASP A 178 12.27 8.46 -6.03
CA ASP A 178 11.15 9.32 -6.41
C ASP A 178 10.04 9.38 -5.36
N GLY A 179 10.03 8.45 -4.40
CA GLY A 179 8.99 8.34 -3.39
C GLY A 179 9.04 7.02 -2.64
N VAL A 180 8.08 6.80 -1.74
CA VAL A 180 7.95 5.54 -1.00
C VAL A 180 6.83 4.70 -1.60
N ILE A 181 7.12 3.43 -1.89
CA ILE A 181 6.11 2.45 -2.28
C ILE A 181 6.08 1.31 -1.27
N GLY A 182 4.88 0.81 -0.96
CA GLY A 182 4.73 -0.34 -0.09
C GLY A 182 3.41 -1.06 -0.30
N THR A 183 3.26 -2.18 0.40
CA THR A 183 2.06 -3.01 0.32
C THR A 183 1.75 -3.65 1.65
N PHE A 184 0.47 -3.95 1.85
CA PHE A 184 -0.07 -4.75 2.95
C PHE A 184 -1.23 -5.57 2.39
N GLY A 185 -1.51 -6.73 2.99
CA GLY A 185 -2.49 -7.64 2.42
C GLY A 185 -3.10 -8.60 3.43
N PHE A 186 -4.17 -9.23 2.98
CA PHE A 186 -4.96 -10.19 3.74
C PHE A 186 -5.29 -11.41 2.87
N ALA A 187 -5.30 -12.59 3.50
CA ALA A 187 -5.86 -13.79 2.92
C ALA A 187 -6.36 -14.72 4.04
N TRP A 188 -7.39 -15.50 3.71
CA TRP A 188 -7.74 -16.69 4.45
C TRP A 188 -6.81 -17.84 4.08
N TRP A 189 -6.49 -18.69 5.06
CA TRP A 189 -5.65 -19.86 4.84
C TRP A 189 -6.53 -21.11 4.73
N ALA A 190 -6.58 -21.73 3.56
CA ALA A 190 -7.25 -23.01 3.40
C ALA A 190 -6.42 -24.12 4.05
N TYR A 191 -7.10 -25.01 4.77
CA TYR A 191 -6.51 -26.15 5.44
C TYR A 191 -7.27 -27.42 5.04
N ASP A 192 -6.54 -28.52 5.08
CA ASP A 192 -6.98 -29.86 4.74
C ASP A 192 -7.83 -30.38 5.90
N ASP A 193 -9.15 -30.48 5.65
CA ASP A 193 -10.27 -30.81 6.55
C ASP A 193 -11.48 -29.86 6.39
N LEU A 194 -11.46 -28.99 5.40
CA LEU A 194 -12.62 -28.16 5.04
C LEU A 194 -13.62 -28.93 4.16
N ALA A 195 -13.14 -29.91 3.38
CA ALA A 195 -13.96 -30.82 2.61
C ALA A 195 -13.35 -32.23 2.57
N ALA A 196 -14.15 -33.24 2.22
CA ALA A 196 -13.61 -34.58 1.97
C ALA A 196 -12.81 -34.61 0.64
N PRO A 197 -11.72 -35.41 0.55
CA PRO A 197 -11.16 -36.27 1.59
C PRO A 197 -10.45 -35.48 2.69
N LEU A 198 -10.55 -35.98 3.92
CA LEU A 198 -9.90 -35.39 5.11
C LEU A 198 -8.43 -35.79 5.21
N SER A 199 -7.68 -35.05 6.02
CA SER A 199 -6.25 -35.27 6.26
C SER A 199 -5.94 -36.71 6.69
N THR A 200 -4.87 -37.26 6.11
CA THR A 200 -4.44 -38.63 6.36
C THR A 200 -3.29 -38.73 7.37
N ASP A 201 -2.56 -37.63 7.60
CA ASP A 201 -1.38 -37.58 8.47
C ASP A 201 -1.51 -36.61 9.65
N GLY A 202 -2.63 -35.88 9.75
CA GLY A 202 -2.92 -34.94 10.82
C GLY A 202 -2.21 -33.59 10.69
N ASN A 203 -1.51 -33.34 9.58
CA ASN A 203 -1.02 -32.02 9.24
C ASN A 203 -2.07 -31.30 8.38
N PRO A 204 -2.72 -30.23 8.90
CA PRO A 204 -3.83 -29.60 8.21
C PRO A 204 -3.38 -28.76 6.99
N TYR A 205 -2.10 -28.72 6.62
CA TYR A 205 -1.63 -27.78 5.59
C TYR A 205 -0.92 -28.41 4.39
N ASN A 206 -0.53 -29.68 4.44
CA ASN A 206 0.29 -30.32 3.40
C ASN A 206 -0.52 -31.15 2.40
N GLU A 207 -1.79 -31.42 2.67
CA GLU A 207 -2.68 -32.23 1.83
C GLU A 207 -3.87 -31.43 1.25
N VAL A 208 -3.87 -30.10 1.42
CA VAL A 208 -4.92 -29.18 0.94
C VAL A 208 -5.19 -29.40 -0.54
N ASN A 209 -6.45 -29.66 -0.87
CA ASN A 209 -6.90 -29.91 -2.23
C ASN A 209 -7.95 -28.88 -2.70
N GLN A 210 -8.39 -28.99 -3.94
CA GLN A 210 -9.33 -28.03 -4.53
C GLN A 210 -10.68 -28.00 -3.80
N ALA A 211 -11.13 -29.12 -3.20
CA ALA A 211 -12.39 -29.17 -2.48
C ALA A 211 -12.32 -28.34 -1.19
N ASP A 212 -11.19 -28.32 -0.49
CA ASP A 212 -10.99 -27.46 0.70
C ASP A 212 -11.02 -25.98 0.32
N VAL A 213 -10.33 -25.63 -0.78
CA VAL A 213 -10.32 -24.26 -1.32
C VAL A 213 -11.73 -23.83 -1.73
N ASP A 214 -12.50 -24.73 -2.35
CA ASP A 214 -13.88 -24.46 -2.76
C ASP A 214 -14.82 -24.33 -1.56
N ALA A 215 -14.62 -25.14 -0.52
CA ALA A 215 -15.38 -25.04 0.73
C ALA A 215 -15.14 -23.70 1.44
N LEU A 216 -13.87 -23.26 1.55
CA LEU A 216 -13.56 -21.94 2.10
C LEU A 216 -14.13 -20.81 1.24
N ALA A 217 -14.01 -20.92 -0.08
CA ALA A 217 -14.57 -19.94 -1.00
C ALA A 217 -16.10 -19.79 -0.83
N ALA A 218 -16.81 -20.89 -0.58
CA ALA A 218 -18.24 -20.86 -0.30
C ALA A 218 -18.57 -20.18 1.05
N LEU A 219 -17.74 -20.38 2.08
CA LEU A 219 -17.88 -19.69 3.36
C LEU A 219 -17.65 -18.18 3.21
N VAL A 220 -16.58 -17.79 2.50
CA VAL A 220 -16.29 -16.38 2.20
C VAL A 220 -17.45 -15.74 1.44
N LEU A 221 -17.96 -16.39 0.39
CA LEU A 221 -19.10 -15.88 -0.37
C LEU A 221 -20.35 -15.66 0.48
N ARG A 222 -20.54 -16.51 1.49
CA ARG A 222 -21.72 -16.47 2.37
C ARG A 222 -21.61 -15.44 3.48
N TYR A 223 -20.41 -15.24 4.03
CA TYR A 223 -20.23 -14.55 5.31
C TYR A 223 -19.43 -13.26 5.21
N GLN A 224 -18.67 -13.06 4.14
CA GLN A 224 -17.92 -11.84 3.92
C GLN A 224 -18.58 -11.03 2.80
N THR A 225 -18.60 -9.71 2.96
CA THR A 225 -19.15 -8.78 1.97
C THR A 225 -18.08 -7.82 1.44
N HIS A 226 -17.07 -7.52 2.23
CA HIS A 226 -16.07 -6.51 1.92
C HIS A 226 -14.72 -6.76 2.60
N ALA A 227 -13.73 -6.04 2.10
CA ALA A 227 -12.41 -5.92 2.69
C ALA A 227 -11.92 -4.49 2.47
N ILE A 228 -11.39 -3.82 3.50
CA ILE A 228 -11.00 -2.42 3.43
C ILE A 228 -9.53 -2.29 3.79
N GLY A 229 -8.79 -1.58 2.95
CA GLY A 229 -7.42 -1.16 3.24
C GLY A 229 -7.40 0.30 3.66
N TYR A 230 -6.61 0.57 4.69
CA TYR A 230 -6.46 1.90 5.27
C TYR A 230 -5.00 2.32 5.29
N ILE A 231 -4.79 3.60 5.03
CA ILE A 231 -3.57 4.32 5.35
C ILE A 231 -3.98 5.50 6.23
N ARG A 232 -3.18 5.80 7.25
CA ARG A 232 -3.28 7.05 7.97
C ARG A 232 -1.91 7.68 8.21
N TRP A 233 -1.89 9.00 8.36
CA TRP A 233 -0.69 9.73 8.74
C TRP A 233 -1.07 10.96 9.55
N LYS A 234 -0.14 11.39 10.42
CA LYS A 234 -0.24 12.59 11.24
C LYS A 234 1.16 13.18 11.42
N CYS A 235 1.42 14.25 10.69
CA CYS A 235 2.66 15.02 10.77
C CYS A 235 2.67 15.97 11.97
N GLU A 236 3.84 16.48 12.31
CA GLU A 236 3.97 17.58 13.27
C GLU A 236 3.17 18.80 12.77
N GLY A 237 2.32 19.36 13.63
CA GLY A 237 1.43 20.48 13.30
C GLY A 237 0.03 20.07 12.81
N ASP A 238 -0.21 18.80 12.48
CA ASP A 238 -1.54 18.32 12.13
C ASP A 238 -2.44 18.26 13.39
N SER A 239 -3.63 18.85 13.32
CA SER A 239 -4.64 18.72 14.39
C SER A 239 -5.17 17.29 14.47
N ASP A 240 -5.44 16.70 13.31
CA ASP A 240 -6.15 15.43 13.14
C ASP A 240 -5.37 14.42 12.29
N TRP A 241 -5.78 13.16 12.34
CA TRP A 241 -5.28 12.14 11.44
C TRP A 241 -5.82 12.36 10.03
N ASN A 242 -4.94 12.18 9.04
CA ASN A 242 -5.32 12.11 7.64
C ASN A 242 -5.45 10.65 7.20
N TYR A 243 -6.31 10.37 6.20
CA TYR A 243 -6.63 9.02 5.79
C TYR A 243 -6.70 8.83 4.27
N LYS A 244 -6.35 7.63 3.82
CA LYS A 244 -6.79 7.06 2.54
C LYS A 244 -7.41 5.70 2.80
N ILE A 245 -8.54 5.44 2.17
CA ILE A 245 -9.37 4.26 2.40
C ILE A 245 -9.75 3.69 1.04
N LEU A 246 -9.58 2.38 0.86
CA LEU A 246 -10.01 1.67 -0.34
C LEU A 246 -10.71 0.38 0.05
N GLN A 247 -12.02 0.35 -0.19
CA GLN A 247 -12.86 -0.83 0.00
C GLN A 247 -12.95 -1.65 -1.27
N LEU A 248 -12.74 -2.95 -1.11
CA LEU A 248 -13.05 -4.02 -2.03
C LEU A 248 -14.32 -4.75 -1.58
N ASN A 249 -15.07 -5.31 -2.53
CA ASN A 249 -16.33 -6.01 -2.26
C ASN A 249 -16.28 -7.42 -2.84
N VAL A 250 -16.81 -8.38 -2.11
CA VAL A 250 -17.05 -9.72 -2.66
C VAL A 250 -18.07 -9.58 -3.78
N VAL A 251 -17.83 -10.25 -4.91
CA VAL A 251 -18.81 -10.31 -6.01
C VAL A 251 -20.12 -10.90 -5.46
N PRO A 252 -21.28 -10.22 -5.63
CA PRO A 252 -22.55 -10.77 -5.20
C PRO A 252 -22.85 -12.07 -5.96
N GLU A 253 -23.56 -13.02 -5.34
CA GLU A 253 -24.05 -14.20 -6.05
C GLU A 253 -24.72 -13.81 -7.39
N PRO A 254 -24.52 -14.58 -8.48
CA PRO A 254 -25.07 -14.24 -9.81
C PRO A 254 -26.58 -13.93 -9.82
N GLY A 255 -27.35 -14.53 -8.92
CA GLY A 255 -28.78 -14.25 -8.75
C GLY A 255 -29.09 -12.82 -8.28
N THR A 256 -28.22 -12.25 -7.44
CA THR A 256 -28.34 -10.87 -6.95
C THR A 256 -28.04 -9.88 -8.07
N MET A 257 -27.02 -10.14 -8.90
CA MET A 257 -26.74 -9.33 -10.09
C MET A 257 -27.90 -9.35 -11.09
N LEU A 258 -28.56 -10.49 -11.29
CA LEU A 258 -29.77 -10.62 -12.12
C LEU A 258 -30.95 -9.81 -11.57
N LEU A 259 -31.13 -9.77 -10.24
CA LEU A 259 -32.13 -8.93 -9.58
C LEU A 259 -31.86 -7.43 -9.78
N TRP A 260 -30.60 -6.98 -9.65
CA TRP A 260 -30.22 -5.60 -9.94
C TRP A 260 -30.44 -5.24 -11.41
N LEU A 261 -30.05 -6.11 -12.35
CA LEU A 261 -30.26 -5.90 -13.78
C LEU A 261 -31.76 -5.92 -14.17
N SER A 262 -32.57 -6.78 -13.54
CA SER A 262 -34.02 -6.82 -13.76
C SER A 262 -34.76 -5.62 -13.14
N GLY A 263 -34.25 -5.08 -12.03
CA GLY A 263 -34.76 -3.88 -11.37
C GLY A 263 -34.67 -2.62 -12.22
N PHE A 264 -33.64 -2.51 -13.09
CA PHE A 264 -33.54 -1.43 -14.08
C PHE A 264 -34.36 -1.67 -15.36
N ALA A 265 -34.65 -2.93 -15.72
CA ALA A 265 -35.47 -3.25 -16.89
C ALA A 265 -36.97 -2.92 -16.68
N ALA A 266 -37.47 -3.03 -15.45
CA ALA A 266 -38.86 -2.76 -15.11
C ALA A 266 -39.31 -1.30 -15.36
N PRO A 267 -38.59 -0.24 -14.90
CA PRO A 267 -39.01 1.13 -15.18
C PRO A 267 -38.81 1.55 -16.64
N ALA A 268 -37.83 0.98 -17.35
CA ALA A 268 -37.61 1.26 -18.78
C ALA A 268 -38.78 0.78 -19.66
N MET A 269 -39.35 -0.40 -19.37
CA MET A 269 -40.53 -0.89 -20.09
C MET A 269 -41.83 -0.15 -19.72
N VAL A 270 -41.95 0.37 -18.50
CA VAL A 270 -43.11 1.20 -18.09
C VAL A 270 -43.08 2.57 -18.77
N LEU A 271 -41.90 3.18 -18.94
CA LEU A 271 -41.74 4.44 -19.65
C LEU A 271 -41.98 4.31 -21.17
N LEU A 272 -41.60 3.18 -21.77
CA LEU A 272 -41.87 2.91 -23.19
C LEU A 272 -43.35 2.62 -23.49
N ARG A 273 -44.11 2.07 -22.52
CA ARG A 273 -45.56 1.84 -22.68
C ARG A 273 -46.42 3.09 -22.56
N ARG A 274 -45.94 4.17 -21.95
CA ARG A 274 -46.67 5.45 -21.82
C ARG A 274 -46.50 6.39 -23.02
N ARG A 275 -45.74 5.98 -24.04
CA ARG A 275 -45.53 6.74 -25.30
C ARG A 275 -46.27 6.16 -26.50
N LYS A 276 -47.29 5.34 -26.30
CA LYS A 276 -48.25 4.92 -27.34
C LYS A 276 -49.63 5.46 -27.02
#